data_AF-A0A061JQ89-F1
#
_entry.id   AF-A0A061JQ89-F1
#
_cell.length_a   1.000
_cell.length_b   1.000
_cell.length_c   1.000
_cell.angle_alpha   90.00
_cell.angle_beta   90.00
_cell.angle_gamma   90.00
#
_symmetry.space_group_name_H-M   'P 1'
#
loop_
_entity.id
_entity.type
_entity.pdbx_description
1 polymer ?
#
loop_
_entity_poly.entity_id
_entity_poly.type
_entity_poly.pdbx_seq_one_letter_code
_entity_poly.pdbx_strand_id
1 'polypeptide(L)'
;MTEEEKERLLELRIEIFNNSRSAAEIFQSLKLPRWSRLPEDLRQVFNMAAVGRMENSFAVSCNLGPISASRAKKASRGAADYIGRKIRGLPEVSSEIAAVLEDAADRQGCNPGLHFHAALKIHPDQAPALRASLKLIFAPDYVEVAGNQAVFLKPIDHPGRWASYCCKTLRRDNQISGKRFATNSASRAGEELYDEVMYWLRHLPSVEALKASLDDLIRPNVSAPSCPQLLRIIDQHREHRKEMQRKRGQQTRIYKRLARQSPDQFRLELFEKLRAASTALSTFSRTPAERVISTIPEIRTGDTPEPSETLIERYRGLPGVGEWASTEESSM
;
A
#
# COMPACT_ATOMS: atom_id res chain seq x y z
N MET A 1 13.31 29.02 -1.21
CA MET A 1 12.95 27.60 -1.21
C MET A 1 14.20 26.82 -0.83
N THR A 2 14.15 26.11 0.29
CA THR A 2 15.28 25.33 0.83
C THR A 2 15.52 24.07 -0.02
N GLU A 3 16.69 23.43 0.12
CA GLU A 3 16.94 22.14 -0.55
C GLU A 3 15.97 21.04 -0.07
N GLU A 4 15.61 21.05 1.22
CA GLU A 4 14.61 20.15 1.79
C GLU A 4 13.22 20.36 1.17
N GLU A 5 12.82 21.62 0.92
CA GLU A 5 11.55 21.92 0.24
C GLU A 5 11.57 21.45 -1.22
N LYS A 6 12.72 21.53 -1.91
CA LYS A 6 12.87 21.01 -3.28
C LYS A 6 12.76 19.49 -3.32
N GLU A 7 13.38 18.81 -2.38
CA GLU A 7 13.33 17.35 -2.26
C GLU A 7 11.91 16.85 -2.00
N ARG A 8 11.20 17.45 -1.02
CA ARG A 8 9.79 17.14 -0.75
C ARG A 8 8.88 17.38 -1.96
N LEU A 9 9.12 18.46 -2.71
CA LEU A 9 8.36 18.73 -3.94
C LEU A 9 8.64 17.71 -5.04
N LEU A 10 9.87 17.20 -5.13
CA LEU A 10 10.23 16.16 -6.08
C LEU A 10 9.56 14.83 -5.72
N GLU A 11 9.61 14.43 -4.45
CA GLU A 11 8.93 13.23 -3.94
C GLU A 11 7.42 13.28 -4.22
N LEU A 12 6.78 14.41 -3.90
CA LEU A 12 5.37 14.62 -4.17
C LEU A 12 5.03 14.52 -5.67
N ARG A 13 5.90 15.06 -6.55
CA ARG A 13 5.71 14.94 -8.00
C ARG A 13 5.83 13.49 -8.46
N ILE A 14 6.82 12.75 -7.99
CA ILE A 14 7.01 11.33 -8.31
C ILE A 14 5.77 10.53 -7.87
N GLU A 15 5.25 10.80 -6.68
CA GLU A 15 4.03 10.18 -6.17
C GLU A 15 2.82 10.48 -7.07
N ILE A 16 2.61 11.76 -7.43
CA ILE A 16 1.52 12.18 -8.32
C ILE A 16 1.61 11.47 -9.68
N PHE A 17 2.79 11.38 -10.29
CA PHE A 17 2.99 10.70 -11.57
C PHE A 17 2.75 9.19 -11.46
N ASN A 18 3.23 8.54 -10.41
CA ASN A 18 2.99 7.12 -10.17
C ASN A 18 1.51 6.81 -9.95
N ASN A 19 0.81 7.64 -9.17
CA ASN A 19 -0.62 7.51 -8.93
C ASN A 19 -1.42 7.72 -10.23
N SER A 20 -1.06 8.75 -11.01
CA SER A 20 -1.69 9.03 -12.32
C SER A 20 -1.46 7.89 -13.31
N ARG A 21 -0.25 7.32 -13.36
CA ARG A 21 0.09 6.18 -14.22
C ARG A 21 -0.75 4.97 -13.85
N SER A 22 -0.79 4.63 -12.57
CA SER A 22 -1.56 3.50 -12.06
C SER A 22 -3.05 3.66 -12.36
N ALA A 23 -3.59 4.86 -12.19
CA ALA A 23 -4.98 5.15 -12.54
C ALA A 23 -5.27 5.05 -14.04
N ALA A 24 -4.36 5.54 -14.89
CA ALA A 24 -4.48 5.41 -16.34
C ALA A 24 -4.45 3.94 -16.79
N GLU A 25 -3.54 3.13 -16.23
CA GLU A 25 -3.46 1.68 -16.49
C GLU A 25 -4.76 0.97 -16.07
N ILE A 26 -5.28 1.28 -14.87
CA ILE A 26 -6.55 0.74 -14.39
C ILE A 26 -7.71 1.15 -15.30
N PHE A 27 -7.78 2.42 -15.72
CA PHE A 27 -8.86 2.90 -16.57
C PHE A 27 -8.82 2.31 -17.99
N GLN A 28 -7.64 2.13 -18.58
CA GLN A 28 -7.49 1.45 -19.86
C GLN A 28 -7.99 0.00 -19.79
N SER A 29 -7.80 -0.67 -18.65
CA SER A 29 -8.28 -2.04 -18.44
C SER A 29 -9.77 -2.13 -18.03
N LEU A 30 -10.32 -1.09 -17.39
CA LEU A 30 -11.70 -1.07 -16.87
C LEU A 30 -12.61 -0.15 -17.68
N LYS A 31 -13.52 -0.74 -18.47
CA LYS A 31 -14.63 0.01 -19.07
C LYS A 31 -15.76 0.22 -18.05
N LEU A 32 -15.70 1.33 -17.32
CA LEU A 32 -16.80 1.72 -16.43
C LEU A 32 -18.02 2.19 -17.24
N PRO A 33 -19.23 1.65 -17.01
CA PRO A 33 -20.46 2.12 -17.65
C PRO A 33 -20.91 3.44 -17.03
N ARG A 34 -21.81 4.17 -17.71
CA ARG A 34 -22.47 5.37 -17.17
C ARG A 34 -23.10 5.09 -15.79
N TRP A 35 -23.18 6.10 -14.93
CA TRP A 35 -23.73 6.00 -13.56
C TRP A 35 -25.05 5.21 -13.47
N SER A 36 -26.01 5.49 -14.35
CA SER A 36 -27.32 4.82 -14.36
C SER A 36 -27.26 3.31 -14.63
N ARG A 37 -26.16 2.82 -15.22
CA ARG A 37 -25.89 1.41 -15.51
C ARG A 37 -24.82 0.81 -14.60
N LEU A 38 -24.31 1.59 -13.64
CA LEU A 38 -23.29 1.13 -12.72
C LEU A 38 -23.91 0.13 -11.72
N PRO A 39 -23.26 -1.03 -11.46
CA PRO A 39 -23.69 -1.95 -10.42
C PRO A 39 -23.92 -1.22 -9.09
N GLU A 40 -24.97 -1.61 -8.36
CA GLU A 40 -25.33 -0.95 -7.11
C GLU A 40 -24.20 -0.97 -6.07
N ASP A 41 -23.39 -2.04 -6.05
CA ASP A 41 -22.23 -2.12 -5.18
C ASP A 41 -21.19 -1.05 -5.49
N LEU A 42 -20.93 -0.81 -6.77
CA LEU A 42 -20.00 0.23 -7.19
C LEU A 42 -20.59 1.61 -6.92
N ARG A 43 -21.90 1.83 -7.16
CA ARG A 43 -22.56 3.08 -6.75
C ARG A 43 -22.41 3.32 -5.25
N GLN A 44 -22.53 2.27 -4.43
CA GLN A 44 -22.36 2.38 -2.99
C GLN A 44 -20.92 2.77 -2.59
N VAL A 45 -19.90 2.28 -3.30
CA VAL A 45 -18.51 2.72 -3.10
C VAL A 45 -18.40 4.24 -3.31
N PHE A 46 -18.97 4.75 -4.41
CA PHE A 46 -18.98 6.20 -4.68
C PHE A 46 -19.78 6.98 -3.64
N ASN A 47 -20.95 6.49 -3.23
CA ASN A 47 -21.76 7.14 -2.19
C ASN A 47 -20.98 7.25 -0.86
N MET A 48 -20.32 6.17 -0.43
CA MET A 48 -19.53 6.20 0.81
C MET A 48 -18.30 7.10 0.70
N ALA A 49 -17.60 7.07 -0.43
CA ALA A 49 -16.44 7.92 -0.66
C ALA A 49 -16.84 9.40 -0.73
N ALA A 50 -17.97 9.73 -1.35
CA ALA A 50 -18.48 11.09 -1.46
C ALA A 50 -18.87 11.66 -0.10
N VAL A 51 -19.60 10.91 0.73
CA VAL A 51 -19.89 11.33 2.11
C VAL A 51 -18.60 11.48 2.92
N GLY A 52 -17.65 10.56 2.75
CA GLY A 52 -16.35 10.64 3.41
C GLY A 52 -15.47 11.82 3.00
N ARG A 53 -15.70 12.44 1.83
CA ARG A 53 -14.99 13.67 1.39
C ARG A 53 -15.53 14.93 2.06
N MET A 54 -16.69 14.85 2.71
CA MET A 54 -17.32 16.01 3.33
C MET A 54 -16.60 16.40 4.62
N GLU A 55 -16.64 17.69 4.93
CA GLU A 55 -16.21 18.20 6.22
C GLU A 55 -17.05 17.58 7.34
N ASN A 56 -16.42 17.31 8.49
CA ASN A 56 -17.05 16.63 9.63
C ASN A 56 -17.65 15.26 9.26
N SER A 57 -17.00 14.52 8.36
CA SER A 57 -17.39 13.16 8.05
C SER A 57 -16.67 12.13 8.94
N PHE A 58 -17.43 11.12 9.36
CA PHE A 58 -16.97 10.10 10.29
C PHE A 58 -17.24 8.69 9.77
N ALA A 59 -16.24 7.84 9.97
CA ALA A 59 -16.32 6.41 9.80
C ALA A 59 -16.98 5.82 11.04
N VAL A 60 -18.08 5.12 10.83
CA VAL A 60 -18.82 4.42 11.88
C VAL A 60 -18.72 2.93 11.64
N SER A 61 -18.32 2.18 12.66
CA SER A 61 -18.55 0.74 12.73
C SER A 61 -19.41 0.48 13.96
N CYS A 62 -20.56 -0.17 13.77
CA CYS A 62 -21.45 -0.49 14.88
C CYS A 62 -21.90 -1.94 14.81
N ASN A 63 -21.58 -2.69 15.86
CA ASN A 63 -22.08 -4.03 16.08
C ASN A 63 -23.49 -3.94 16.67
N LEU A 64 -24.44 -4.70 16.13
CA LEU A 64 -25.81 -4.70 16.65
C LEU A 64 -25.89 -5.64 17.86
N GLY A 65 -26.64 -5.22 18.87
CA GLY A 65 -27.07 -6.13 19.93
C GLY A 65 -28.16 -7.10 19.44
N PRO A 66 -28.38 -8.23 20.14
CA PRO A 66 -29.37 -9.26 19.77
C PRO A 66 -30.74 -8.71 19.37
N ILE A 67 -31.31 -7.78 20.17
CA ILE A 67 -32.63 -7.18 19.90
C ILE A 67 -32.63 -6.42 18.58
N SER A 68 -31.63 -5.54 18.39
CA SER A 68 -31.52 -4.70 17.19
C SER A 68 -31.25 -5.53 15.94
N ALA A 69 -30.42 -6.57 16.05
CA ALA A 69 -30.12 -7.48 14.95
C ALA A 69 -31.38 -8.24 14.52
N SER A 70 -32.15 -8.77 15.48
CA SER A 70 -33.42 -9.45 15.22
C SER A 70 -34.44 -8.53 14.53
N ARG A 71 -34.57 -7.28 14.99
CA ARG A 71 -35.45 -6.28 14.37
C ARG A 71 -35.03 -5.89 12.96
N ALA A 72 -33.72 -5.72 12.73
CA ALA A 72 -33.20 -5.40 11.41
C ALA A 72 -33.45 -6.54 10.41
N LYS A 73 -33.19 -7.80 10.79
CA LYS A 73 -33.45 -8.98 9.94
C LYS A 73 -34.93 -9.15 9.58
N LYS A 74 -35.85 -8.75 10.46
CA LYS A 74 -37.30 -8.81 10.24
C LYS A 74 -37.89 -7.59 9.53
N ALA A 75 -37.07 -6.57 9.21
CA ALA A 75 -37.58 -5.33 8.61
C ALA A 75 -38.03 -5.56 7.15
N SER A 76 -39.26 -5.17 6.84
CA SER A 76 -39.88 -5.39 5.52
C SER A 76 -39.18 -4.71 4.35
N ARG A 77 -38.48 -3.60 4.61
CA ARG A 77 -37.72 -2.83 3.59
C ARG A 77 -36.24 -3.22 3.54
N GLY A 78 -35.84 -4.28 4.23
CA GLY A 78 -34.46 -4.73 4.33
C GLY A 78 -33.73 -4.15 5.54
N ALA A 79 -32.68 -4.85 5.94
CA ALA A 79 -31.98 -4.57 7.18
C ALA A 79 -31.16 -3.27 7.12
N ALA A 80 -30.51 -2.96 6.00
CA ALA A 80 -29.77 -1.69 5.88
C ALA A 80 -30.72 -0.47 5.88
N ASP A 81 -31.91 -0.58 5.30
CA ASP A 81 -32.91 0.50 5.34
C ASP A 81 -33.43 0.76 6.77
N TYR A 82 -33.63 -0.29 7.57
CA TYR A 82 -33.95 -0.16 8.99
C TYR A 82 -32.87 0.65 9.75
N ILE A 83 -31.60 0.31 9.53
CA ILE A 83 -30.46 1.01 10.14
C ILE A 83 -30.41 2.46 9.66
N GLY A 84 -30.45 2.67 8.35
CA GLY A 84 -30.38 4.00 7.75
C GLY A 84 -31.49 4.95 8.19
N ARG A 85 -32.72 4.44 8.37
CA ARG A 85 -33.83 5.22 8.93
C ARG A 85 -33.59 5.63 10.38
N LYS A 86 -33.04 4.74 11.19
CA LYS A 86 -32.71 5.06 12.58
C LYS A 86 -31.58 6.07 12.70
N ILE A 87 -30.52 5.92 11.90
CA ILE A 87 -29.42 6.89 11.84
C ILE A 87 -29.94 8.27 11.42
N ARG A 88 -30.77 8.33 10.37
CA ARG A 88 -31.36 9.59 9.89
C ARG A 88 -32.25 10.30 10.92
N GLY A 89 -32.79 9.57 11.89
CA GLY A 89 -33.59 10.16 12.98
C GLY A 89 -32.75 10.75 14.11
N LEU A 90 -31.42 10.65 14.04
CA LEU A 90 -30.52 11.17 15.06
C LEU A 90 -30.26 12.67 14.86
N PRO A 91 -30.41 13.51 15.88
CA PRO A 91 -30.16 14.95 15.78
C PRO A 91 -28.68 15.29 15.52
N GLU A 92 -27.75 14.37 15.79
CA GLU A 92 -26.32 14.57 15.60
C GLU A 92 -25.87 14.42 14.13
N VAL A 93 -26.71 13.83 13.29
CA VAL A 93 -26.36 13.40 11.92
C VAL A 93 -27.02 14.32 10.89
N SER A 94 -26.25 14.75 9.91
CA SER A 94 -26.75 15.49 8.75
C SER A 94 -27.47 14.58 7.74
N SER A 95 -27.92 15.14 6.62
CA SER A 95 -28.72 14.37 5.66
C SER A 95 -27.91 13.30 4.92
N GLU A 96 -26.58 13.44 4.88
CA GLU A 96 -25.66 12.65 4.07
C GLU A 96 -25.20 11.40 4.82
N ILE A 97 -25.89 10.31 4.52
CA ILE A 97 -25.70 9.00 5.15
C ILE A 97 -25.49 7.95 4.05
N ALA A 98 -24.40 7.19 4.15
CA ALA A 98 -24.16 5.98 3.37
C ALA A 98 -23.68 4.85 4.28
N ALA A 99 -24.36 3.70 4.26
CA ALA A 99 -24.08 2.56 5.13
C ALA A 99 -24.14 1.22 4.38
N VAL A 100 -23.32 0.29 4.84
CA VAL A 100 -23.28 -1.11 4.39
C VAL A 100 -23.44 -2.02 5.60
N LEU A 101 -24.26 -3.05 5.46
CA LEU A 101 -24.50 -4.07 6.47
C LEU A 101 -23.74 -5.35 6.14
N GLU A 102 -23.11 -5.93 7.16
CA GLU A 102 -22.30 -7.15 7.07
C GLU A 102 -22.78 -8.17 8.12
N ASP A 103 -22.90 -9.44 7.72
CA ASP A 103 -23.06 -10.57 8.66
C ASP A 103 -21.73 -11.29 8.78
N ALA A 104 -21.13 -11.24 9.97
CA ALA A 104 -20.03 -12.11 10.37
C ALA A 104 -20.60 -13.32 11.13
N ALA A 105 -21.44 -14.10 10.44
CA ALA A 105 -22.19 -15.24 11.02
C ALA A 105 -21.29 -16.36 11.54
N ASP A 106 -20.01 -16.35 11.16
CA ASP A 106 -18.95 -17.25 11.61
C ASP A 106 -18.32 -16.85 12.95
N ARG A 107 -18.65 -15.67 13.50
CA ARG A 107 -18.17 -15.26 14.83
C ARG A 107 -18.77 -16.14 15.93
N GLN A 108 -17.89 -16.80 16.68
CA GLN A 108 -18.27 -17.46 17.93
C GLN A 108 -18.39 -16.43 19.05
N GLY A 109 -19.52 -16.43 19.76
CA GLY A 109 -19.74 -15.54 20.92
C GLY A 109 -21.21 -15.29 21.24
N CYS A 110 -21.45 -14.47 22.28
CA CYS A 110 -22.79 -14.15 22.77
C CYS A 110 -23.50 -13.06 21.94
N ASN A 111 -22.77 -12.35 21.07
CA ASN A 111 -23.33 -11.28 20.23
C ASN A 111 -23.64 -11.79 18.83
N PRO A 112 -24.66 -11.26 18.15
CA PRO A 112 -24.90 -11.58 16.75
C PRO A 112 -23.74 -11.08 15.87
N GLY A 113 -23.50 -11.76 14.74
CA GLY A 113 -22.50 -11.35 13.74
C GLY A 113 -22.86 -10.08 12.96
N LEU A 114 -24.09 -9.57 13.12
CA LEU A 114 -24.62 -8.47 12.31
C LEU A 114 -24.05 -7.13 12.77
N HIS A 115 -23.40 -6.42 11.86
CA HIS A 115 -22.81 -5.09 12.11
C HIS A 115 -22.91 -4.24 10.85
N PHE A 116 -22.87 -2.91 11.00
CA PHE A 116 -22.81 -2.00 9.86
C PHE A 116 -21.55 -1.15 9.88
N HIS A 117 -21.14 -0.77 8.69
CA HIS A 117 -20.14 0.27 8.45
C HIS A 117 -20.79 1.44 7.72
N ALA A 118 -20.54 2.66 8.16
CA ALA A 118 -21.12 3.85 7.55
C ALA A 118 -20.11 4.99 7.39
N ALA A 119 -20.36 5.84 6.40
CA ALA A 119 -19.84 7.19 6.32
C ALA A 119 -21.00 8.12 6.61
N LEU A 120 -20.84 8.96 7.64
CA LEU A 120 -21.86 9.93 8.07
C LEU A 120 -21.24 11.31 8.10
N LYS A 121 -21.97 12.32 7.62
CA LYS A 121 -21.69 13.70 7.98
C LYS A 121 -22.36 14.01 9.32
N ILE A 122 -21.59 14.52 10.27
CA ILE A 122 -22.08 14.85 11.62
C ILE A 122 -21.96 16.35 11.85
N HIS A 123 -22.78 16.88 12.77
CA HIS A 123 -22.61 18.24 13.22
C HIS A 123 -21.31 18.38 14.05
N PRO A 124 -20.62 19.55 14.02
CA PRO A 124 -19.41 19.78 14.80
C PRO A 124 -19.59 19.41 16.28
N ASP A 125 -18.55 18.83 16.86
CA ASP A 125 -18.48 18.42 18.28
C ASP A 125 -19.55 17.41 18.74
N GLN A 126 -20.34 16.82 17.82
CA GLN A 126 -21.36 15.83 18.16
C GLN A 126 -20.87 14.38 18.21
N ALA A 127 -19.58 14.11 17.94
CA ALA A 127 -19.07 12.75 17.91
C ALA A 127 -19.32 11.95 19.20
N PRO A 128 -19.12 12.50 20.42
CA PRO A 128 -19.44 11.80 21.66
C PRO A 128 -20.94 11.50 21.83
N ALA A 129 -21.80 12.48 21.53
CA ALA A 129 -23.25 12.34 21.61
C ALA A 129 -23.75 11.28 20.62
N LEU A 130 -23.29 11.34 19.37
CA LEU A 130 -23.61 10.36 18.34
C LEU A 130 -23.20 8.95 18.77
N ARG A 131 -22.00 8.78 19.35
CA ARG A 131 -21.55 7.47 19.84
C ARG A 131 -22.51 6.91 20.89
N ALA A 132 -22.95 7.74 21.84
CA ALA A 132 -23.91 7.34 22.87
C ALA A 132 -25.27 6.98 22.27
N SER A 133 -25.80 7.81 21.37
CA SER A 133 -27.07 7.60 20.66
C SER A 133 -27.06 6.31 19.83
N LEU A 134 -25.97 6.05 19.09
CA LEU A 134 -25.80 4.81 18.34
C LEU A 134 -25.77 3.58 19.26
N LYS A 135 -25.04 3.65 20.39
CA LYS A 135 -24.95 2.53 21.34
C LYS A 135 -26.32 2.24 21.95
N LEU A 136 -27.05 3.28 22.38
CA LEU A 136 -28.40 3.15 22.92
C LEU A 136 -29.39 2.53 21.93
N ILE A 137 -29.32 2.94 20.66
CA ILE A 137 -30.29 2.51 19.65
C ILE A 137 -29.98 1.12 19.10
N PHE A 138 -28.71 0.82 18.82
CA PHE A 138 -28.32 -0.37 18.08
C PHE A 138 -27.71 -1.46 18.94
N ALA A 139 -27.12 -1.10 20.08
CA ALA A 139 -26.34 -2.02 20.89
C ALA A 139 -26.67 -1.94 22.41
N PRO A 140 -27.93 -1.79 22.83
CA PRO A 140 -28.27 -1.65 24.26
C PRO A 140 -27.96 -2.93 25.05
N ASP A 141 -28.00 -4.08 24.39
CA ASP A 141 -27.78 -5.43 24.90
C ASP A 141 -26.51 -6.07 24.33
N TYR A 142 -25.61 -5.27 23.75
CA TYR A 142 -24.34 -5.76 23.21
C TYR A 142 -23.29 -5.91 24.32
N VAL A 143 -22.66 -7.08 24.38
CA VAL A 143 -21.62 -7.38 25.39
C VAL A 143 -20.24 -7.05 24.83
N GLU A 144 -19.58 -6.01 25.34
CA GLU A 144 -18.22 -5.65 24.94
C GLU A 144 -17.19 -6.52 25.67
N VAL A 145 -16.29 -7.18 24.92
CA VAL A 145 -15.24 -8.06 25.48
C VAL A 145 -13.93 -7.80 24.74
N ALA A 146 -12.80 -7.74 25.47
CA ALA A 146 -11.44 -7.72 24.92
C ALA A 146 -11.22 -6.69 23.78
N GLY A 147 -11.74 -5.48 23.91
CA GLY A 147 -11.58 -4.40 22.91
C GLY A 147 -12.60 -4.43 21.76
N ASN A 148 -13.49 -5.41 21.71
CA ASN A 148 -14.61 -5.43 20.77
C ASN A 148 -15.71 -4.45 21.22
N GLN A 149 -15.62 -3.20 20.75
CA GLN A 149 -16.54 -2.13 21.07
C GLN A 149 -17.87 -2.26 20.31
N ALA A 150 -18.97 -1.90 20.94
CA ALA A 150 -20.29 -1.84 20.30
C ALA A 150 -20.33 -0.80 19.17
N VAL A 151 -19.71 0.36 19.41
CA VAL A 151 -19.63 1.47 18.47
C VAL A 151 -18.22 2.01 18.45
N PHE A 152 -17.65 2.03 17.24
CA PHE A 152 -16.41 2.69 16.90
C PHE A 152 -16.69 3.85 15.94
N LEU A 153 -16.11 5.01 16.25
CA LEU A 153 -16.33 6.26 15.54
C LEU A 153 -14.99 6.99 15.39
N LYS A 154 -14.63 7.40 14.18
CA LYS A 154 -13.44 8.22 13.92
C LYS A 154 -13.61 9.12 12.69
N PRO A 155 -12.89 10.25 12.59
CA PRO A 155 -12.84 11.03 11.36
C PRO A 155 -12.39 10.20 10.14
N ILE A 156 -12.83 10.60 8.94
CA ILE A 156 -12.41 9.97 7.68
C ILE A 156 -11.28 10.79 7.05
N ASP A 157 -10.05 10.29 7.15
CA ASP A 157 -8.90 10.91 6.48
C ASP A 157 -8.73 10.43 5.04
N HIS A 158 -9.18 9.19 4.76
CA HIS A 158 -9.02 8.53 3.46
C HIS A 158 -10.35 7.94 2.98
N PRO A 159 -11.18 8.73 2.28
CA PRO A 159 -12.55 8.34 1.92
C PRO A 159 -12.62 7.10 1.03
N GLY A 160 -11.73 7.01 0.02
CA GLY A 160 -11.64 5.85 -0.87
C GLY A 160 -11.27 4.56 -0.13
N ARG A 161 -10.35 4.64 0.85
CA ARG A 161 -9.94 3.49 1.66
C ARG A 161 -11.07 3.01 2.56
N TRP A 162 -11.80 3.94 3.18
CA TRP A 162 -12.98 3.61 3.98
C TRP A 162 -14.08 2.96 3.13
N ALA A 163 -14.43 3.56 1.99
CA ALA A 163 -15.43 3.01 1.08
C ALA A 163 -15.06 1.60 0.59
N SER A 164 -13.79 1.39 0.21
CA SER A 164 -13.27 0.08 -0.19
C SER A 164 -13.38 -0.95 0.95
N TYR A 165 -12.98 -0.57 2.17
CA TYR A 165 -13.10 -1.43 3.34
C TYR A 165 -14.53 -1.86 3.61
N CYS A 166 -15.49 -0.93 3.53
CA CYS A 166 -16.90 -1.20 3.82
C CYS A 166 -17.56 -2.05 2.72
N CYS A 167 -17.18 -1.84 1.46
CA CYS A 167 -17.84 -2.46 0.32
C CYS A 167 -17.21 -3.80 -0.10
N LYS A 168 -16.08 -4.20 0.49
CA LYS A 168 -15.39 -5.46 0.17
C LYS A 168 -16.29 -6.69 0.35
N THR A 169 -17.24 -6.64 1.28
CA THR A 169 -18.11 -7.75 1.65
C THR A 169 -19.44 -7.76 0.90
N LEU A 170 -19.74 -6.72 0.12
CA LEU A 170 -20.95 -6.68 -0.72
C LEU A 170 -20.99 -7.80 -1.77
N ARG A 171 -19.81 -8.20 -2.27
CA ARG A 171 -19.66 -9.30 -3.24
C ARG A 171 -19.84 -10.70 -2.64
N ARG A 172 -19.87 -10.84 -1.31
CA ARG A 172 -20.09 -12.15 -0.68
C ARG A 172 -21.60 -12.43 -0.63
N ASP A 173 -22.00 -13.63 -1.03
CA ASP A 173 -23.38 -14.14 -0.93
C ASP A 173 -23.77 -14.43 0.52
N ASN A 174 -23.81 -13.36 1.34
CA ASN A 174 -24.33 -13.42 2.69
C ASN A 174 -25.86 -13.29 2.61
N GLN A 175 -26.60 -14.04 3.44
CA GLN A 175 -28.07 -14.16 3.47
C GLN A 175 -28.84 -12.87 3.83
N ILE A 176 -28.18 -11.71 3.86
CA ILE A 176 -28.81 -10.43 4.16
C ILE A 176 -29.41 -9.83 2.88
N SER A 177 -30.73 -9.67 2.84
CA SER A 177 -31.39 -8.85 1.82
C SER A 177 -31.23 -7.36 2.12
N GLY A 178 -30.97 -6.55 1.08
CA GLY A 178 -30.83 -5.09 1.22
C GLY A 178 -29.66 -4.69 2.12
N LYS A 179 -28.43 -4.99 1.70
CA LYS A 179 -27.17 -4.72 2.44
C LYS A 179 -26.73 -3.26 2.40
N ARG A 180 -27.34 -2.45 1.54
CA ARG A 180 -26.88 -1.09 1.22
C ARG A 180 -27.95 -0.09 1.64
N PHE A 181 -27.50 1.02 2.20
CA PHE A 181 -28.34 2.18 2.42
C PHE A 181 -27.58 3.43 1.99
N ALA A 182 -28.25 4.29 1.26
CA ALA A 182 -27.79 5.64 0.98
C ALA A 182 -29.00 6.56 0.98
N THR A 183 -28.83 7.74 1.53
CA THR A 183 -29.78 8.85 1.38
C THR A 183 -29.74 9.39 -0.04
N ASN A 184 -30.78 10.13 -0.44
CA ASN A 184 -30.82 10.75 -1.77
C ASN A 184 -29.68 11.78 -1.94
N SER A 185 -29.35 12.53 -0.89
CA SER A 185 -28.23 13.46 -0.88
C SER A 185 -26.89 12.73 -1.02
N ALA A 186 -26.65 11.65 -0.27
CA ALA A 186 -25.46 10.83 -0.43
C ALA A 186 -25.36 10.18 -1.83
N SER A 187 -26.48 9.77 -2.41
CA SER A 187 -26.52 9.19 -3.75
C SER A 187 -26.19 10.21 -4.84
N ARG A 188 -26.68 11.45 -4.70
CA ARG A 188 -26.34 12.56 -5.59
C ARG A 188 -24.87 12.93 -5.48
N ALA A 189 -24.35 13.05 -4.26
CA ALA A 189 -22.92 13.30 -4.04
C ALA A 189 -22.04 12.18 -4.62
N GLY A 190 -22.51 10.92 -4.56
CA GLY A 190 -21.84 9.79 -5.20
C GLY A 190 -21.80 9.90 -6.73
N GLU A 191 -22.88 10.34 -7.35
CA GLU A 191 -22.96 10.59 -8.80
C GLU A 191 -22.01 11.72 -9.22
N GLU A 192 -22.01 12.84 -8.48
CA GLU A 192 -21.09 13.97 -8.70
C GLU A 192 -19.62 13.53 -8.59
N LEU A 193 -19.28 12.74 -7.56
CA LEU A 193 -17.94 12.17 -7.41
C LEU A 193 -17.57 11.24 -8.56
N TYR A 194 -18.51 10.41 -9.01
CA TYR A 194 -18.30 9.52 -10.15
C TYR A 194 -17.99 10.33 -11.41
N ASP A 195 -18.74 11.40 -11.68
CA ASP A 195 -18.52 12.25 -12.83
C ASP A 195 -17.17 12.99 -12.76
N GLU A 196 -16.77 13.46 -11.58
CA GLU A 196 -15.44 14.06 -11.33
C GLU A 196 -14.32 13.05 -11.64
N VAL A 197 -14.44 11.82 -11.14
CA VAL A 197 -13.46 10.75 -11.42
C VAL A 197 -13.42 10.41 -12.91
N MET A 198 -14.57 10.29 -13.56
CA MET A 198 -14.63 10.02 -15.00
C MET A 198 -14.11 11.19 -15.84
N TYR A 199 -14.30 12.43 -15.39
CA TYR A 199 -13.69 13.60 -16.00
C TYR A 199 -12.17 13.54 -15.86
N TRP A 200 -11.66 13.35 -14.65
CA TRP A 200 -10.23 13.26 -14.38
C TRP A 200 -9.56 12.14 -15.20
N LEU A 201 -10.15 10.93 -15.22
CA LEU A 201 -9.62 9.79 -15.98
C LEU A 201 -9.55 10.03 -17.49
N ARG A 202 -10.52 10.76 -18.06
CA ARG A 202 -10.53 11.12 -19.48
C ARG A 202 -9.45 12.16 -19.85
N HIS A 203 -8.98 12.92 -18.87
CA HIS A 203 -7.95 13.95 -19.05
C HIS A 203 -6.57 13.50 -18.53
N LEU A 204 -6.43 12.25 -18.09
CA LEU A 204 -5.13 11.69 -17.76
C LEU A 204 -4.26 11.59 -19.03
N PRO A 205 -2.97 11.97 -18.95
CA PRO A 205 -2.05 11.69 -20.04
C PRO A 205 -1.93 10.18 -20.29
N SER A 206 -1.53 9.80 -21.50
CA SER A 206 -1.28 8.39 -21.84
C SER A 206 -0.27 7.76 -20.87
N VAL A 207 -0.39 6.46 -20.63
CA VAL A 207 0.54 5.70 -19.77
C VAL A 207 1.98 5.87 -20.24
N GLU A 208 2.21 5.93 -21.55
CA GLU A 208 3.52 6.17 -22.17
C GLU A 208 4.08 7.55 -21.81
N ALA A 209 3.28 8.60 -21.93
CA ALA A 209 3.68 9.97 -21.55
C ALA A 209 3.97 10.10 -20.05
N LEU A 210 3.18 9.42 -19.20
CA LEU A 210 3.40 9.39 -17.75
C LEU A 210 4.69 8.62 -17.39
N LYS A 211 4.98 7.51 -18.08
CA LYS A 211 6.23 6.76 -17.92
C LYS A 211 7.43 7.60 -18.34
N ALA A 212 7.38 8.26 -19.49
CA ALA A 212 8.46 9.14 -19.94
C ALA A 212 8.71 10.28 -18.94
N SER A 213 7.65 10.92 -18.44
CA SER A 213 7.76 11.99 -17.44
C SER A 213 8.36 11.50 -16.11
N LEU A 214 8.02 10.27 -15.70
CA LEU A 214 8.58 9.64 -14.50
C LEU A 214 10.06 9.29 -14.71
N ASP A 215 10.41 8.74 -15.87
CA ASP A 215 11.78 8.42 -16.23
C ASP A 215 12.66 9.67 -16.28
N ASP A 216 12.16 10.79 -16.80
CA ASP A 216 12.87 12.09 -16.79
C ASP A 216 13.11 12.62 -15.36
N LEU A 217 12.21 12.35 -14.41
CA LEU A 217 12.36 12.77 -13.01
C LEU A 217 13.29 11.87 -12.21
N ILE A 218 13.21 10.55 -12.40
CA ILE A 218 14.01 9.57 -11.66
C ILE A 218 15.41 9.41 -12.26
N ARG A 219 15.50 9.50 -13.59
CA ARG A 219 16.73 9.39 -14.37
C ARG A 219 16.86 10.66 -15.22
N PRO A 220 17.09 11.82 -14.59
CA PRO A 220 17.31 13.04 -15.35
C PRO A 220 18.37 12.75 -16.39
N ASN A 221 18.06 13.06 -17.65
CA ASN A 221 18.96 12.84 -18.76
C ASN A 221 20.17 13.77 -18.56
N VAL A 222 21.16 13.29 -17.81
CA VAL A 222 22.39 14.04 -17.59
C VAL A 222 23.14 13.95 -18.90
N SER A 223 22.97 14.96 -19.75
CA SER A 223 23.86 15.21 -20.89
C SER A 223 25.23 15.69 -20.37
N ALA A 224 25.82 14.93 -19.46
CA ALA A 224 27.21 15.10 -19.08
C ALA A 224 28.06 14.44 -20.18
N PRO A 225 29.11 15.10 -20.66
CA PRO A 225 30.07 14.44 -21.53
C PRO A 225 30.57 13.16 -20.84
N SER A 226 30.63 12.07 -21.58
CA SER A 226 30.99 10.75 -21.05
C SER A 226 32.33 10.86 -20.32
N CYS A 227 32.32 10.65 -19.00
CA CYS A 227 33.55 10.65 -18.20
C CYS A 227 34.38 9.42 -18.61
N PRO A 228 35.54 9.58 -19.30
CA PRO A 228 36.30 8.45 -19.82
C PRO A 228 36.82 7.55 -18.68
N GLN A 229 37.05 8.12 -17.50
CA GLN A 229 37.46 7.37 -16.32
C GLN A 229 36.34 6.46 -15.79
N LEU A 230 35.08 6.91 -15.79
CA LEU A 230 33.95 6.10 -15.33
C LEU A 230 33.68 4.93 -16.30
N LEU A 231 33.75 5.18 -17.62
CA LEU A 231 33.63 4.13 -18.64
C LEU A 231 34.72 3.07 -18.47
N ARG A 232 35.97 3.50 -18.22
CA ARG A 232 37.08 2.58 -17.95
C ARG A 232 36.83 1.71 -16.72
N ILE A 233 36.28 2.27 -15.64
CA ILE A 233 35.94 1.52 -14.42
C ILE A 233 34.83 0.49 -14.70
N ILE A 234 33.80 0.89 -15.46
CA ILE A 234 32.70 0.00 -15.86
C ILE A 234 33.23 -1.19 -16.67
N ASP A 235 34.12 -0.94 -17.63
CA ASP A 235 34.68 -1.99 -18.48
C ASP A 235 35.64 -2.91 -17.70
N GLN A 236 36.47 -2.36 -16.82
CA GLN A 236 37.30 -3.14 -15.89
C GLN A 236 36.44 -4.04 -15.00
N HIS A 237 35.33 -3.53 -14.47
CA HIS A 237 34.41 -4.32 -13.67
C HIS A 237 33.74 -5.44 -14.48
N ARG A 238 33.33 -5.16 -15.73
CA ARG A 238 32.75 -6.17 -16.63
C ARG A 238 33.72 -7.29 -16.95
N GLU A 239 34.97 -6.96 -17.27
CA GLU A 239 36.01 -7.97 -17.52
C GLU A 239 36.33 -8.78 -16.28
N HIS A 240 36.41 -8.13 -15.11
CA HIS A 240 36.58 -8.83 -13.84
C HIS A 240 35.44 -9.83 -13.56
N ARG A 241 34.18 -9.44 -13.81
CA ARG A 241 33.02 -10.36 -13.66
C ARG A 241 33.10 -11.55 -14.62
N LYS A 242 33.48 -11.32 -15.89
CA LYS A 242 33.66 -12.40 -16.87
C LYS A 242 34.77 -13.37 -16.45
N GLU A 243 35.89 -12.85 -15.95
CA GLU A 243 37.00 -13.66 -15.48
C GLU A 243 36.60 -14.51 -14.27
N MET A 244 35.92 -13.90 -13.29
CA MET A 244 35.40 -14.62 -12.12
C MET A 244 34.40 -15.71 -12.51
N GLN A 245 33.53 -15.45 -13.49
CA GLN A 245 32.60 -16.45 -14.01
C GLN A 245 33.34 -17.63 -14.67
N ARG A 246 34.39 -17.36 -15.46
CA ARG A 246 35.24 -18.40 -16.06
C ARG A 246 35.95 -19.24 -15.00
N LYS A 247 36.54 -18.60 -13.99
CA LYS A 247 37.21 -19.26 -12.86
C LYS A 247 36.25 -20.16 -12.09
N ARG A 248 35.04 -19.67 -11.77
CA ARG A 248 33.98 -20.48 -11.14
C ARG A 248 33.61 -21.69 -11.99
N GLY A 249 33.40 -21.49 -13.30
CA GLY A 249 33.08 -22.59 -14.22
C GLY A 249 34.17 -23.66 -14.29
N GLN A 250 35.44 -23.27 -14.31
CA GLN A 250 36.57 -24.20 -14.27
C GLN A 250 36.63 -24.97 -12.95
N GLN A 251 36.50 -24.28 -11.82
CA GLN A 251 36.47 -24.91 -10.49
C GLN A 251 35.31 -25.91 -10.38
N THR A 252 34.10 -25.55 -10.80
CA THR A 252 32.95 -26.46 -10.79
C THR A 252 33.21 -27.72 -11.61
N ARG A 253 33.89 -27.63 -12.77
CA ARG A 253 34.25 -28.80 -13.59
C ARG A 253 35.25 -29.70 -12.87
N ILE A 254 36.25 -29.11 -12.22
CA ILE A 254 37.25 -29.85 -11.42
C ILE A 254 36.56 -30.58 -10.26
N TYR A 255 35.70 -29.89 -9.50
CA TYR A 255 34.95 -30.49 -8.40
C TYR A 255 34.03 -31.61 -8.84
N LYS A 256 33.31 -31.45 -9.96
CA LYS A 256 32.45 -32.50 -10.51
C LYS A 256 33.26 -33.74 -10.92
N ARG A 257 34.49 -33.56 -11.41
CA ARG A 257 35.39 -34.66 -11.76
C ARG A 257 35.91 -35.37 -10.50
N LEU A 258 36.38 -34.61 -9.51
CA LEU A 258 36.88 -35.14 -8.23
C LEU A 258 35.79 -35.91 -7.49
N ALA A 259 34.57 -35.37 -7.42
CA ALA A 259 33.42 -36.03 -6.78
C ALA A 259 33.05 -37.37 -7.44
N ARG A 260 33.31 -37.54 -8.75
CA ARG A 260 33.06 -38.79 -9.47
C ARG A 260 34.18 -39.81 -9.30
N GLN A 261 35.43 -39.35 -9.21
CA GLN A 261 36.61 -40.22 -9.17
C GLN A 261 37.00 -40.64 -7.75
N SER A 262 36.80 -39.75 -6.77
CA SER A 262 37.21 -39.97 -5.38
C SER A 262 36.25 -39.25 -4.43
N PRO A 263 35.05 -39.82 -4.18
CA PRO A 263 33.98 -39.17 -3.42
C PRO A 263 34.37 -38.76 -2.00
N ASP A 264 35.20 -39.57 -1.33
CA ASP A 264 35.59 -39.31 0.07
C ASP A 264 36.62 -38.19 0.18
N GLN A 265 37.58 -38.14 -0.76
CA GLN A 265 38.53 -37.02 -0.85
C GLN A 265 37.81 -35.71 -1.17
N PHE A 266 36.82 -35.75 -2.08
CA PHE A 266 35.99 -34.59 -2.38
C PHE A 266 35.23 -34.06 -1.16
N ARG A 267 34.65 -34.96 -0.33
CA ARG A 267 33.93 -34.57 0.90
C ARG A 267 34.85 -33.89 1.91
N LEU A 268 36.07 -34.41 2.09
CA LEU A 268 37.07 -33.82 2.98
C LEU A 268 37.49 -32.42 2.52
N GLU A 269 37.84 -32.25 1.24
CA GLU A 269 38.23 -30.95 0.69
C GLU A 269 37.09 -29.93 0.72
N LEU A 270 35.86 -30.37 0.46
CA LEU A 270 34.69 -29.49 0.54
C LEU A 270 34.47 -29.02 1.98
N PHE A 271 34.58 -29.93 2.95
CA PHE A 271 34.41 -29.61 4.36
C PHE A 271 35.48 -28.63 4.86
N GLU A 272 36.75 -28.81 4.49
CA GLU A 272 37.82 -27.88 4.84
C GLU A 272 37.61 -26.50 4.24
N LYS A 273 37.17 -26.41 2.98
CA LYS A 273 36.92 -25.12 2.32
C LYS A 273 35.69 -24.41 2.87
N LEU A 274 34.63 -25.15 3.22
CA LEU A 274 33.47 -24.58 3.91
C LEU A 274 33.83 -24.08 5.30
N ARG A 275 34.66 -24.82 6.04
CA ARG A 275 35.19 -24.39 7.34
C ARG A 275 36.04 -23.13 7.18
N ALA A 276 36.96 -23.09 6.23
CA ALA A 276 37.80 -21.90 5.97
C ALA A 276 36.95 -20.67 5.56
N ALA A 277 35.93 -20.87 4.72
CA ALA A 277 35.00 -19.82 4.32
C ALA A 277 34.17 -19.32 5.50
N SER A 278 33.68 -20.22 6.35
CA SER A 278 32.95 -19.89 7.59
C SER A 278 33.82 -19.11 8.57
N THR A 279 35.08 -19.51 8.75
CA THR A 279 36.05 -18.77 9.58
C THR A 279 36.34 -17.39 9.00
N ALA A 280 36.53 -17.27 7.69
CA ALA A 280 36.73 -15.99 7.02
C ALA A 280 35.50 -15.08 7.10
N LEU A 281 34.28 -15.62 7.03
CA LEU A 281 33.05 -14.86 7.21
C LEU A 281 32.86 -14.41 8.66
N SER A 282 33.28 -15.23 9.64
CA SER A 282 33.17 -14.91 11.06
C SER A 282 34.20 -13.88 11.53
N THR A 283 35.36 -13.79 10.87
CA THR A 283 36.39 -12.77 11.17
C THR A 283 36.14 -11.43 10.46
N PHE A 284 35.20 -11.38 9.50
CA PHE A 284 34.86 -10.17 8.76
C PHE A 284 33.63 -9.45 9.35
N SER A 285 33.83 -8.68 10.42
CA SER A 285 32.88 -7.66 10.89
C SER A 285 33.01 -6.36 10.06
N ARG A 286 32.88 -6.46 8.73
CA ARG A 286 32.91 -5.29 7.84
C ARG A 286 31.60 -5.11 7.11
N THR A 287 31.13 -3.86 7.10
CA THR A 287 29.89 -3.46 6.43
C THR A 287 30.04 -3.64 4.91
N PRO A 288 28.94 -3.84 4.16
CA PRO A 288 28.99 -4.07 2.72
C PRO A 288 29.77 -2.98 1.93
N ALA A 289 29.77 -1.74 2.42
CA ALA A 289 30.50 -0.61 1.84
C ALA A 289 32.04 -0.80 1.85
N GLU A 290 32.59 -1.46 2.88
CA GLU A 290 34.03 -1.69 2.98
C GLU A 290 34.52 -2.82 2.04
N ARG A 291 33.61 -3.68 1.56
CA ARG A 291 33.94 -4.80 0.65
C ARG A 291 34.27 -4.35 -0.77
N VAL A 292 33.70 -3.23 -1.22
CA VAL A 292 33.91 -2.69 -2.58
C VAL A 292 35.26 -1.98 -2.69
N ILE A 293 35.72 -1.35 -1.60
CA ILE A 293 36.98 -0.59 -1.57
C ILE A 293 38.19 -1.54 -1.49
N SER A 294 38.07 -2.69 -0.80
CA SER A 294 39.21 -3.60 -0.61
C SER A 294 39.46 -4.57 -1.77
N THR A 295 38.59 -4.63 -2.78
CA THR A 295 38.73 -5.54 -3.94
C THR A 295 39.43 -4.89 -5.13
N ILE A 296 39.86 -3.63 -5.02
CA ILE A 296 40.69 -2.95 -6.02
C ILE A 296 42.13 -2.97 -5.50
N PRO A 297 43.04 -3.80 -6.06
CA PRO A 297 44.45 -3.70 -5.71
C PRO A 297 45.01 -2.38 -6.26
N GLU A 298 45.52 -1.56 -5.32
CA GLU A 298 46.47 -0.45 -5.52
C GLU A 298 46.32 0.34 -6.82
N ILE A 299 45.38 1.30 -6.82
CA ILE A 299 45.61 2.52 -7.58
C ILE A 299 46.70 3.27 -6.82
N ARG A 300 47.95 3.14 -7.28
CA ARG A 300 49.07 3.97 -6.82
C ARG A 300 48.69 5.44 -6.99
N THR A 301 48.44 6.10 -5.86
CA THR A 301 48.23 7.54 -5.76
C THR A 301 49.58 8.25 -5.90
N GLY A 302 50.01 8.47 -7.14
CA GLY A 302 50.81 9.65 -7.47
C GLY A 302 49.79 10.68 -7.96
N ASP A 303 49.65 11.79 -7.25
CA ASP A 303 48.78 12.92 -7.57
C ASP A 303 47.28 12.72 -7.30
N THR A 304 46.93 12.53 -6.02
CA THR A 304 45.58 12.88 -5.53
C THR A 304 45.65 14.25 -4.85
N PRO A 305 44.83 15.24 -5.25
CA PRO A 305 44.56 16.42 -4.44
C PRO A 305 43.93 15.97 -3.12
N GLU A 306 44.06 16.80 -2.07
CA GLU A 306 43.55 16.51 -0.73
C GLU A 306 42.12 15.93 -0.72
N PRO A 307 41.81 15.00 0.20
CA PRO A 307 40.51 14.36 0.31
C PRO A 307 39.48 15.36 0.83
N SER A 308 38.91 16.18 -0.07
CA SER A 308 37.66 16.86 0.21
C SER A 308 36.58 15.78 0.35
N GLU A 309 36.06 15.63 1.57
CA GLU A 309 34.81 14.95 1.96
C GLU A 309 34.27 14.01 0.88
N THR A 310 34.66 12.75 1.00
CA THR A 310 34.22 11.69 0.10
C THR A 310 32.71 11.78 -0.11
N LEU A 311 32.25 11.66 -1.37
CA LEU A 311 30.82 11.62 -1.71
C LEU A 311 30.02 10.73 -0.73
N ILE A 312 30.63 9.68 -0.21
CA ILE A 312 30.08 8.77 0.79
C ILE A 312 29.55 9.49 2.05
N GLU A 313 30.20 10.53 2.55
CA GLU A 313 29.71 11.34 3.68
C GLU A 313 28.52 12.23 3.27
N ARG A 314 28.52 12.73 2.03
CA ARG A 314 27.42 13.53 1.49
C ARG A 314 26.12 12.74 1.27
N TYR A 315 26.20 11.42 1.04
CA TYR A 315 25.02 10.57 0.77
C TYR A 315 24.61 9.66 1.93
N ARG A 316 25.33 9.69 3.08
CA ARG A 316 25.03 8.84 4.26
C ARG A 316 23.75 9.24 5.00
N GLY A 317 23.24 10.44 4.79
CA GLY A 317 22.04 10.98 5.45
C GLY A 317 20.77 10.94 4.59
N LEU A 318 20.81 10.44 3.36
CA LEU A 318 19.67 10.46 2.44
C LEU A 318 18.79 9.21 2.62
N PRO A 319 17.47 9.35 2.87
CA PRO A 319 16.54 8.23 2.87
C PRO A 319 16.50 7.61 1.46
N GLY A 320 16.63 6.29 1.36
CA GLY A 320 16.45 5.57 0.08
C GLY A 320 17.72 5.14 -0.66
N VAL A 321 18.91 5.63 -0.30
CA VAL A 321 20.17 5.11 -0.87
C VAL A 321 20.50 3.70 -0.33
N GLY A 322 19.97 3.36 0.85
CA GLY A 322 20.09 2.03 1.47
C GLY A 322 19.31 0.91 0.77
N GLU A 323 18.28 1.22 -0.03
CA GLU A 323 17.41 0.21 -0.65
C GLU A 323 17.97 -0.34 -1.97
N TRP A 324 18.87 0.40 -2.64
CA TRP A 324 19.50 -0.06 -3.88
C TRP A 324 20.64 -1.07 -3.65
N ALA A 325 21.09 -1.22 -2.39
CA ALA A 325 22.15 -2.16 -2.01
C ALA A 325 21.62 -3.50 -1.46
N SER A 326 20.30 -3.69 -1.36
CA SER A 326 19.67 -4.92 -0.85
C SER A 326 18.66 -5.50 -1.84
N THR A 327 19.12 -5.92 -3.02
CA THR A 327 18.40 -6.98 -3.75
C THR A 327 18.86 -8.32 -3.20
N GLU A 328 18.22 -8.78 -2.12
CA GLU A 328 18.16 -10.20 -1.83
C GLU A 328 17.15 -10.85 -2.78
N GLU A 329 17.66 -11.73 -3.64
CA GLU A 329 16.87 -12.76 -4.32
C GLU A 329 16.27 -13.69 -3.26
N SER A 330 15.05 -13.40 -2.80
CA SER A 330 14.21 -14.42 -2.18
C SER A 330 13.38 -15.09 -3.28
N SER A 331 13.94 -16.17 -3.82
CA SER A 331 13.17 -17.25 -4.43
C SER A 331 12.95 -18.33 -3.37
N MET A 332 11.81 -18.27 -2.67
CA MET A 332 10.97 -19.39 -2.23
C MET A 332 9.79 -18.85 -1.42
#